data_AF-A0A952FUZ3-F1
#
_entry.id   AF-A0A952FUZ3-F1
#
_cell.length_a   1.000
_cell.length_b   1.000
_cell.length_c   1.000
_cell.angle_alpha   90.00
_cell.angle_beta   90.00
_cell.angle_gamma   90.00
#
_symmetry.space_group_name_H-M   'P 1'
#
loop_
_entity.id
_entity.type
_entity.pdbx_description
1 polymer ?
#
loop_
_entity_poly.entity_id
_entity_poly.type
_entity_poly.pdbx_seq_one_letter_code
_entity_poly.pdbx_strand_id
1 'polypeptide(L)'
;MRDGFVSLVGAGPGDADLLTLGALKTLQSAEALLYDALVSEDILALAPQRCVKICVGKRGDRLSVSQDKTNALMVRLARKGLHVVRLKGGD
;
A
#
# COMPACT_ATOMS: atom_id res chain seq x y z
N MET A 1 -19.46 14.42 2.30
CA MET A 1 -18.28 13.57 2.61
C MET A 1 -17.62 13.22 1.29
N ARG A 2 -16.30 13.07 1.24
CA ARG A 2 -15.59 12.64 0.03
C ARG A 2 -15.66 11.11 -0.03
N ASP A 3 -15.97 10.55 -1.19
CA ASP A 3 -15.96 9.10 -1.37
C ASP A 3 -14.51 8.61 -1.47
N GLY A 4 -14.11 7.73 -0.56
CA GLY A 4 -12.81 7.09 -0.58
C GLY A 4 -12.85 5.81 -1.42
N PHE A 5 -11.68 5.37 -1.88
CA PHE A 5 -11.56 4.19 -2.73
C PHE A 5 -10.26 3.45 -2.46
N VAL A 6 -10.18 2.21 -2.94
CA VAL A 6 -9.02 1.35 -2.77
C VAL A 6 -8.42 1.05 -4.14
N SER A 7 -7.12 1.29 -4.29
CA SER A 7 -6.31 0.89 -5.44
C SER A 7 -5.43 -0.29 -5.05
N LEU A 8 -5.53 -1.41 -5.78
CA LEU A 8 -4.59 -2.52 -5.66
C LEU A 8 -3.43 -2.29 -6.63
N VAL A 9 -2.21 -2.25 -6.12
CA VAL A 9 -1.02 -1.88 -6.91
C VAL A 9 0.08 -2.93 -6.71
N GLY A 10 0.69 -3.37 -7.80
CA GLY A 10 1.89 -4.21 -7.77
C GLY A 10 3.16 -3.36 -7.64
N ALA A 11 4.07 -3.75 -6.76
CA ALA A 11 5.35 -3.10 -6.54
C ALA A 11 6.45 -3.57 -7.51
N GLY A 12 6.17 -4.59 -8.34
CA GLY A 12 7.21 -5.23 -9.13
C GLY A 12 8.18 -6.06 -8.27
N PRO A 13 9.34 -6.45 -8.81
CA PRO A 13 10.28 -7.36 -8.14
C PRO A 13 11.15 -6.69 -7.06
N GLY A 14 11.04 -5.36 -6.88
CA GLY A 14 11.67 -4.65 -5.75
C GLY A 14 12.32 -3.32 -6.12
N ASP A 15 12.88 -3.21 -7.32
CA ASP A 15 13.46 -1.95 -7.81
C ASP A 15 12.35 -0.94 -8.16
N ALA A 16 12.51 0.29 -7.68
CA ALA A 16 11.57 1.38 -7.92
C ALA A 16 11.45 1.74 -9.41
N ASP A 17 12.53 1.57 -10.18
CA ASP A 17 12.54 1.85 -11.62
C ASP A 17 11.69 0.87 -12.44
N LEU A 18 11.33 -0.27 -11.85
CA LEU A 18 10.48 -1.29 -12.46
C LEU A 18 8.98 -1.07 -12.20
N LEU A 19 8.62 0.01 -11.50
CA LEU A 19 7.22 0.41 -11.36
C LEU A 19 6.65 0.89 -12.69
N THR A 20 5.42 0.49 -12.98
CA THR A 20 4.68 1.12 -14.07
C THR A 20 4.39 2.60 -13.74
N LEU A 21 4.26 3.44 -14.78
CA LEU A 21 3.88 4.84 -14.59
C LEU A 21 2.52 4.99 -13.87
N GLY A 22 1.61 4.04 -14.05
CA GLY A 22 0.33 3.99 -13.33
C GLY A 22 0.52 3.72 -11.84
N ALA A 23 1.38 2.77 -11.47
CA ALA A 23 1.70 2.47 -10.08
C ALA A 23 2.34 3.67 -9.38
N LEU A 24 3.32 4.32 -10.04
CA LEU A 24 3.97 5.52 -9.52
C LEU A 24 2.97 6.64 -9.22
N LYS A 25 2.12 7.00 -10.18
CA LYS A 25 1.09 8.03 -10.02
C LYS A 25 0.09 7.69 -8.91
N THR A 26 -0.26 6.42 -8.79
CA THR A 26 -1.17 5.94 -7.74
C THR A 26 -0.54 6.06 -6.35
N LEU A 27 0.74 5.67 -6.20
CA LEU A 27 1.48 5.82 -4.96
C LEU A 27 1.64 7.29 -4.54
N GLN A 28 1.95 8.17 -5.48
CA GLN A 28 2.12 9.61 -5.23
C GLN A 28 0.82 10.32 -4.83
N SER A 29 -0.34 9.73 -5.09
CA SER A 29 -1.65 10.24 -4.70
C SER A 29 -2.25 9.53 -3.47
N ALA A 30 -1.52 8.59 -2.86
CA ALA A 30 -2.01 7.81 -1.73
C ALA A 30 -2.17 8.68 -0.46
N GLU A 31 -3.29 8.50 0.23
CA GLU A 31 -3.52 9.08 1.57
C GLU A 31 -3.28 8.04 2.67
N ALA A 32 -3.51 6.77 2.36
CA ALA A 32 -3.06 5.64 3.18
C ALA A 32 -2.42 4.57 2.29
N LEU A 33 -1.27 4.04 2.70
CA LEU A 33 -0.52 3.00 2.00
C LEU A 33 -0.41 1.76 2.89
N LEU A 34 -1.07 0.67 2.50
CA LEU A 34 -0.93 -0.64 3.12
C LEU A 34 0.04 -1.48 2.28
N TYR A 35 1.16 -1.91 2.86
CA TYR A 35 2.23 -2.58 2.11
C TYR A 35 2.70 -3.87 2.76
N ASP A 36 3.23 -4.78 1.95
CA ASP A 36 3.85 -6.02 2.40
C ASP A 36 5.32 -5.81 2.78
N ALA A 37 5.84 -6.72 3.61
CA ALA A 37 7.18 -6.60 4.17
C ALA A 37 8.32 -6.71 3.15
N LEU A 38 8.05 -7.24 1.96
CA LEU A 38 8.99 -7.39 0.86
C LEU A 38 9.12 -6.14 -0.01
N VAL A 39 8.25 -5.14 0.18
CA VAL A 39 8.35 -3.88 -0.56
C VAL A 39 9.58 -3.11 -0.06
N SER A 40 10.42 -2.65 -0.98
CA SER A 40 11.63 -1.88 -0.69
C SER A 40 11.31 -0.49 -0.14
N GLU A 41 12.20 0.04 0.71
CA GLU A 41 12.03 1.39 1.28
C GLU A 41 12.01 2.48 0.20
N ASP A 42 12.73 2.29 -0.90
CA ASP A 42 12.75 3.22 -2.04
C ASP A 42 11.37 3.35 -2.68
N ILE A 43 10.63 2.25 -2.84
CA ILE A 43 9.25 2.28 -3.33
C ILE A 43 8.33 2.96 -2.30
N LEU A 44 8.52 2.69 -1.00
CA LEU A 44 7.73 3.33 0.06
C LEU A 44 8.00 4.84 0.15
N ALA A 45 9.18 5.31 -0.25
CA ALA A 45 9.55 6.71 -0.28
C ALA A 45 8.81 7.50 -1.37
N LEU A 46 8.28 6.83 -2.41
CA LEU A 46 7.51 7.47 -3.49
C LEU A 46 6.12 7.94 -3.04
N ALA A 47 5.59 7.36 -1.96
CA ALA A 47 4.33 7.83 -1.37
C ALA A 47 4.55 9.14 -0.59
N PRO A 48 3.56 10.06 -0.58
CA PRO A 48 3.68 11.36 0.08
C PRO A 48 4.10 11.24 1.55
N GLN A 49 4.84 12.22 2.07
CA GLN A 49 5.24 12.24 3.49
C GLN A 49 4.03 12.24 4.45
N ARG A 50 2.92 12.86 4.04
CA ARG A 50 1.65 12.88 4.80
C ARG A 50 0.84 11.57 4.71
N CYS A 51 1.25 10.64 3.85
CA CYS A 51 0.56 9.37 3.65
C CYS A 51 0.75 8.50 4.90
N VAL A 52 -0.35 7.94 5.42
CA VAL A 52 -0.27 6.97 6.51
C VAL A 52 0.23 5.63 5.96
N LYS A 53 1.43 5.22 6.34
CA LYS A 53 2.05 3.95 5.90
C LYS A 53 1.83 2.86 6.93
N ILE A 54 1.25 1.73 6.52
CA ILE A 54 0.89 0.61 7.40
C ILE A 54 1.46 -0.69 6.82
N CYS A 55 2.44 -1.28 7.50
CA CYS A 55 2.95 -2.60 7.14
C CYS A 55 1.93 -3.67 7.57
N VAL A 56 1.48 -4.50 6.61
CA VAL A 56 0.55 -5.61 6.86
C VAL A 56 1.19 -6.99 6.59
N GLY A 57 2.42 -7.01 6.06
CA GLY A 57 3.20 -8.23 5.83
C GLY A 57 4.07 -8.65 7.03
N LYS A 58 4.75 -9.81 6.91
CA LYS A 58 5.66 -10.36 7.92
C LYS A 58 7.12 -10.18 7.51
N ARG A 59 8.01 -9.89 8.47
CA ARG A 59 9.44 -10.23 8.36
C ARG A 59 9.71 -11.42 9.31
N GLY A 60 10.23 -12.53 8.78
CA GLY A 60 10.55 -13.74 9.55
C GLY A 60 9.33 -14.43 10.20
N ASP A 61 9.51 -14.98 11.40
CA ASP A 61 8.55 -15.86 12.11
C ASP A 61 7.32 -15.15 12.71
N ARG A 62 7.13 -13.86 12.44
CA ARG A 62 6.02 -13.08 12.99
C ARG A 62 4.67 -13.48 12.38
N LEU A 63 3.58 -13.34 13.13
CA LEU A 63 2.22 -13.50 12.61
C LEU A 63 1.88 -12.35 11.65
N SER A 64 1.37 -12.69 10.46
CA SER A 64 0.88 -11.69 9.49
C SER A 64 -0.40 -11.13 10.04
N VAL A 65 -0.73 -9.90 9.63
CA VAL A 65 -2.12 -9.49 9.65
C VAL A 65 -2.88 -10.45 8.73
N SER A 66 -3.93 -11.09 9.26
CA SER A 66 -4.73 -11.99 8.43
C SER A 66 -5.32 -11.22 7.26
N GLN A 67 -5.57 -11.91 6.14
CA GLN A 67 -6.14 -11.27 4.95
C GLN A 67 -7.45 -10.52 5.29
N ASP A 68 -8.29 -11.10 6.16
CA ASP A 68 -9.53 -10.47 6.61
C ASP A 68 -9.30 -9.17 7.38
N LYS A 69 -8.29 -9.13 8.26
CA LYS A 69 -7.93 -7.90 8.98
C LYS A 69 -7.39 -6.83 8.04
N THR A 70 -6.57 -7.22 7.06
CA THR A 70 -6.09 -6.30 6.01
C THR A 70 -7.25 -5.75 5.19
N ASN A 71 -8.19 -6.61 4.79
CA ASN A 71 -9.40 -6.24 4.06
C ASN A 71 -10.26 -5.27 4.87
N ALA A 72 -10.54 -5.60 6.14
CA ALA A 72 -11.31 -4.75 7.04
C ALA A 72 -10.64 -3.38 7.24
N LEU A 73 -9.31 -3.33 7.32
CA LEU A 73 -8.57 -2.08 7.44
C LEU A 73 -8.69 -1.23 6.16
N MET A 74 -8.55 -1.82 4.97
CA MET A 74 -8.75 -1.11 3.70
C MET A 74 -10.14 -0.48 3.62
N VAL A 75 -11.18 -1.27 3.90
CA VAL A 75 -12.58 -0.80 3.89
C VAL A 75 -12.78 0.31 4.92
N ARG A 76 -12.24 0.17 6.13
CA ARG A 76 -12.36 1.18 7.19
C ARG A 76 -11.74 2.51 6.77
N LEU A 77 -10.57 2.50 6.13
CA LEU A 77 -9.88 3.71 5.70
C LEU A 77 -10.57 4.36 4.50
N ALA A 78 -11.02 3.57 3.52
CA ALA A 78 -11.78 4.08 2.38
C ALA A 78 -13.11 4.71 2.84
N ARG A 79 -13.81 4.12 3.82
CA ARG A 79 -15.02 4.70 4.43
C ARG A 79 -14.79 6.05 5.14
N LYS A 80 -13.54 6.40 5.47
CA LYS A 80 -13.17 7.73 5.98
C LYS A 80 -12.96 8.77 4.87
N GLY A 81 -13.16 8.38 3.59
CA GLY A 81 -12.96 9.24 2.44
C GLY A 81 -11.53 9.27 1.91
N LEU A 82 -10.68 8.34 2.34
CA LEU A 82 -9.27 8.28 1.94
C LEU A 82 -9.08 7.49 0.64
N HIS A 83 -8.14 7.94 -0.19
CA HIS A 83 -7.52 7.10 -1.22
C HIS A 83 -6.54 6.12 -0.56
N VAL A 84 -6.95 4.86 -0.48
CA VAL A 84 -6.16 3.77 0.09
C VAL A 84 -5.44 3.02 -1.02
N VAL A 85 -4.12 2.92 -0.93
CA VAL A 85 -3.32 2.09 -1.83
C VAL A 85 -2.90 0.84 -1.09
N ARG A 86 -3.23 -0.32 -1.64
CA ARG A 86 -2.71 -1.62 -1.22
C ARG A 86 -1.59 -2.03 -2.15
N LEU A 87 -0.36 -1.85 -1.69
CA LEU A 87 0.84 -2.17 -2.43
C LEU A 87 1.29 -3.59 -2.08
N LYS A 88 1.32 -4.47 -3.08
CA LYS A 88 1.77 -5.86 -2.97
C LYS A 88 3.14 -6.00 -3.61
N GLY A 89 4.05 -6.73 -2.95
CA GLY A 89 5.28 -7.19 -3.60
C GLY A 89 4.94 -8.04 -4.84
N GLY A 90 5.80 -8.03 -5.86
CA GLY A 90 5.73 -8.99 -6.95
C GLY A 90 5.81 -10.43 -6.46
N ASP A 91 5.32 -11.37 -7.27
CA ASP A 91 5.58 -12.81 -7.08
C ASP A 91 7.06 -13.14 -7.35
#